data_AF-A0A401HX61-F1
#
_entry.id   AF-A0A401HX61-F1
#
_cell.length_a   1.000
_cell.length_b   1.000
_cell.length_c   1.000
_cell.angle_alpha   90.00
_cell.angle_beta   90.00
_cell.angle_gamma   90.00
#
_symmetry.space_group_name_H-M   'P 1'
#
loop_
_entity.id
_entity.type
_entity.pdbx_description
1 polymer ?
#
loop_
_entity_poly.entity_id
_entity_poly.type
_entity_poly.pdbx_seq_one_letter_code
_entity_poly.pdbx_strand_id
1 'polypeptide(L)'
;MKFRLFAALGVMLLLAGLFIYFATQPGRTEPEALAGCSQTVHEMVSITQEKGYQAKVFELVKNHAPIDQPSADVKLYDPELFRTMTPMKAEILEVTLTDFGVRSLAIDYFTPEGRTIVTYFENGRVHKTFREPDCSWALTNEDGEIRQIDMQAKES
;
A
#
# COMPACT_ATOMS: atom_id res chain seq x y z
N MET A 1 12.90 -28.41 62.27
CA MET A 1 13.01 -29.65 61.47
C MET A 1 11.99 -29.56 60.32
N LYS A 2 12.48 -29.55 59.07
CA LYS A 2 11.76 -29.83 57.81
C LYS A 2 10.54 -28.95 57.42
N PHE A 3 10.82 -27.75 56.89
CA PHE A 3 9.96 -27.05 55.92
C PHE A 3 10.66 -27.02 54.55
N ARG A 4 10.62 -28.14 53.83
CA ARG A 4 11.05 -28.22 52.42
C ARG A 4 10.38 -29.45 51.81
N LEU A 5 9.22 -29.32 51.13
CA LEU A 5 8.85 -30.25 50.06
C LEU A 5 7.57 -29.89 49.25
N PHE A 6 7.27 -28.64 48.91
CA PHE A 6 6.17 -28.37 47.94
C PHE A 6 6.49 -27.20 47.00
N ALA A 7 7.59 -27.30 46.26
CA ALA A 7 7.98 -26.30 45.26
C ALA A 7 8.40 -26.93 43.92
N ALA A 8 7.82 -28.08 43.54
CA ALA A 8 8.21 -28.78 42.31
C ALA A 8 7.04 -29.34 41.48
N LEU A 9 5.82 -28.82 41.66
CA LEU A 9 4.63 -29.29 40.92
C LEU A 9 3.77 -28.13 40.36
N GLY A 10 4.33 -26.92 40.26
CA GLY A 10 3.64 -25.73 39.74
C GLY A 10 4.15 -25.23 38.38
N VAL A 11 5.20 -25.83 37.81
CA VAL A 11 5.88 -25.31 36.62
C VAL A 11 5.58 -26.12 35.35
N MET A 12 4.89 -27.26 35.46
CA MET A 12 4.63 -28.18 34.33
C MET A 12 3.21 -28.10 33.74
N LEU A 13 2.43 -27.07 34.05
CA LEU A 13 1.08 -26.86 33.47
C LEU A 13 0.88 -25.49 32.80
N LEU A 14 1.93 -24.67 32.70
CA LEU A 14 1.89 -23.38 31.99
C LEU A 14 2.50 -23.43 30.58
N LEU A 15 3.15 -24.54 30.19
CA LEU A 15 3.76 -24.70 28.87
C LEU A 15 2.88 -25.43 27.84
N ALA A 16 1.82 -26.12 28.26
CA ALA A 16 0.89 -26.78 27.35
C ALA A 16 -0.30 -25.91 26.91
N GLY A 17 -0.57 -24.80 27.62
CA GLY A 17 -1.68 -23.89 27.31
C GLY A 17 -1.37 -22.83 26.23
N LEU A 18 -0.10 -22.62 25.89
CA LEU A 18 0.29 -21.57 24.93
C LEU A 18 0.33 -22.06 23.47
N PHE A 19 0.32 -23.38 23.24
CA PHE A 19 0.43 -23.95 21.89
C PHE A 19 -0.92 -24.11 21.17
N ILE A 20 -2.04 -24.00 21.87
CA ILE A 20 -3.38 -24.22 21.28
C ILE A 20 -4.03 -22.90 20.81
N TYR A 21 -3.53 -21.73 21.25
CA TYR A 21 -4.12 -20.45 20.85
C TYR A 21 -3.84 -20.03 19.40
N PHE A 22 -2.85 -20.64 18.75
CA PHE A 22 -2.54 -20.35 17.34
C PHE A 22 -3.28 -21.24 16.33
N ALA A 23 -4.05 -22.24 16.77
CA ALA A 23 -4.74 -23.16 15.87
C ALA A 23 -6.20 -22.78 15.57
N THR A 24 -6.73 -21.69 16.15
CA THR A 24 -8.12 -21.27 15.93
C THR A 24 -8.24 -19.79 15.60
N GLN A 25 -7.31 -19.23 14.83
CA GLN A 25 -7.71 -18.10 14.01
C GLN A 25 -8.60 -18.68 12.90
N PRO A 26 -9.88 -18.29 12.82
CA PRO A 26 -10.72 -18.64 11.68
C PRO A 26 -9.93 -18.21 10.46
N GLY A 27 -9.67 -19.17 9.56
CA GLY A 27 -8.96 -18.94 8.32
C GLY A 27 -9.48 -17.65 7.74
N ARG A 28 -8.59 -16.66 7.68
CA ARG A 28 -8.82 -15.44 6.94
C ARG A 28 -9.13 -15.93 5.54
N THR A 29 -10.41 -16.01 5.20
CA THR A 29 -10.85 -16.27 3.83
C THR A 29 -10.17 -15.17 3.04
N GLU A 30 -9.17 -15.56 2.26
CA GLU A 30 -8.67 -14.69 1.21
C GLU A 30 -9.91 -14.19 0.47
N PRO A 31 -10.05 -12.86 0.29
CA PRO A 31 -11.12 -12.36 -0.55
C PRO A 31 -11.00 -13.10 -1.89
N GLU A 32 -12.11 -13.72 -2.28
CA GLU A 32 -12.31 -14.48 -3.51
C GLU A 32 -11.36 -13.97 -4.59
N ALA A 33 -10.24 -14.69 -4.75
CA ALA A 33 -9.13 -14.22 -5.56
C ALA A 33 -9.71 -13.91 -6.94
N LEU A 34 -9.53 -12.66 -7.40
CA LEU A 34 -9.93 -12.14 -8.71
C LEU A 34 -9.69 -13.22 -9.76
N ALA A 35 -10.71 -14.01 -10.08
CA ALA A 35 -10.61 -15.25 -10.82
C ALA A 35 -10.35 -14.91 -12.29
N GLY A 36 -9.09 -14.61 -12.61
CA GLY A 36 -8.68 -14.07 -13.91
C GLY A 36 -7.41 -13.22 -13.86
N CYS A 37 -6.99 -12.70 -12.70
CA CYS A 37 -5.72 -11.99 -12.56
C CYS A 37 -4.58 -12.97 -12.33
N SER A 38 -3.51 -12.88 -13.15
CA SER A 38 -2.30 -13.66 -12.91
C SER A 38 -1.53 -13.12 -11.68
N GLN A 39 -0.72 -13.96 -11.05
CA GLN A 39 0.09 -13.56 -9.89
C GLN A 39 1.02 -12.37 -10.22
N THR A 40 1.57 -12.33 -11.44
CA THR A 40 2.39 -11.23 -11.95
C THR A 40 1.63 -9.90 -11.96
N VAL A 41 0.33 -9.94 -12.21
CA VAL A 41 -0.53 -8.77 -12.28
C VAL A 41 -0.90 -8.26 -10.86
N HIS A 42 -1.02 -9.14 -9.87
CA HIS A 42 -1.13 -8.73 -8.46
C HIS A 42 0.13 -8.04 -7.94
N GLU A 43 1.32 -8.48 -8.38
CA GLU A 43 2.58 -7.86 -8.00
C GLU A 43 2.66 -6.39 -8.44
N MET A 44 2.07 -6.04 -9.59
CA MET A 44 2.03 -4.67 -10.10
C MET A 44 1.33 -3.69 -9.16
N VAL A 45 0.32 -4.16 -8.42
CA VAL A 45 -0.46 -3.36 -7.47
C VAL A 45 -0.16 -3.69 -6.01
N SER A 46 0.89 -4.47 -5.74
CA SER A 46 1.40 -4.62 -4.38
C SER A 46 1.84 -3.25 -3.84
N ILE A 47 1.45 -2.96 -2.60
CA ILE A 47 1.76 -1.71 -1.89
C ILE A 47 2.80 -1.90 -0.77
N THR A 48 3.43 -3.07 -0.69
CA THR A 48 4.35 -3.41 0.41
C THR A 48 5.53 -2.45 0.48
N GLN A 49 6.12 -2.11 -0.67
CA GLN A 49 7.24 -1.19 -0.74
C GLN A 49 6.79 0.25 -0.44
N GLU A 50 5.65 0.65 -1.00
CA GLU A 50 5.07 1.96 -0.86
C GLU A 50 4.73 2.26 0.61
N LYS A 51 4.18 1.30 1.35
CA LYS A 51 3.98 1.43 2.80
C LYS A 51 5.27 1.79 3.55
N GLY A 52 6.43 1.33 3.08
CA GLY A 52 7.74 1.70 3.61
C GLY A 52 8.16 3.15 3.34
N TYR A 53 7.59 3.81 2.32
CA TYR A 53 7.90 5.20 1.96
C TYR A 53 6.98 6.24 2.61
N GLN A 54 5.88 5.82 3.20
CA GLN A 54 4.82 6.67 3.77
C GLN A 54 5.34 7.92 4.51
N ALA A 55 6.22 7.74 5.50
CA ALA A 55 6.75 8.87 6.28
C ALA A 55 7.69 9.77 5.47
N LYS A 56 8.55 9.17 4.65
CA LYS A 56 9.56 9.87 3.83
C LYS A 56 8.90 10.79 2.79
N VAL A 57 7.77 10.36 2.22
CA VAL A 57 7.01 11.13 1.23
C VAL A 57 6.58 12.48 1.80
N PHE A 58 5.94 12.48 2.97
CA PHE A 58 5.48 13.72 3.62
C PHE A 58 6.61 14.53 4.23
N GLU A 59 7.73 13.90 4.61
CA GLU A 59 8.96 14.61 4.99
C GLU A 59 9.52 15.44 3.84
N LEU A 60 9.59 14.88 2.62
CA LEU A 60 10.03 15.61 1.44
C LEU A 60 9.15 16.83 1.16
N VAL A 61 7.84 16.64 1.20
CA VAL A 61 6.83 17.72 1.02
C VAL A 61 6.97 18.82 2.05
N LYS A 62 7.30 18.49 3.31
CA LYS A 62 7.51 19.46 4.39
C LYS A 62 8.79 20.29 4.20
N ASN A 63 9.82 19.67 3.62
CA ASN A 63 11.16 20.26 3.51
C ASN A 63 11.41 20.95 2.17
N HIS A 64 10.49 20.86 1.20
CA HIS A 64 10.61 21.47 -0.12
C HIS A 64 9.38 22.31 -0.44
N ALA A 65 9.59 23.41 -1.16
CA ALA A 65 8.49 24.21 -1.69
C ALA A 65 7.90 23.56 -2.94
N PRO A 66 6.59 23.72 -3.20
CA PRO A 66 6.01 23.30 -4.48
C PRO A 66 6.58 24.13 -5.63
N ILE A 67 6.67 23.52 -6.81
CA ILE A 67 7.10 24.19 -8.05
C ILE A 67 5.97 24.99 -8.70
N ASP A 68 4.73 24.58 -8.43
CA ASP A 68 3.52 25.26 -8.89
C ASP A 68 2.35 24.99 -7.93
N GLN A 69 1.35 25.85 -7.95
CA GLN A 69 0.15 25.76 -7.13
C GLN A 69 -1.08 26.19 -7.95
N PRO A 70 -1.66 25.28 -8.76
CA PRO A 70 -2.78 25.61 -9.63
C PRO A 70 -4.07 25.97 -8.87
N SER A 71 -4.20 25.57 -7.60
CA SER A 71 -5.31 25.97 -6.73
C SER A 71 -4.90 26.02 -5.26
N ALA A 72 -5.77 26.54 -4.39
CA ALA A 72 -5.48 26.61 -2.94
C ALA A 72 -5.14 25.23 -2.34
N ASP A 73 -5.78 24.18 -2.83
CA ASP A 73 -5.70 22.83 -2.28
C ASP A 73 -4.84 21.87 -3.11
N VAL A 74 -4.25 22.33 -4.22
CA VAL A 74 -3.45 21.48 -5.13
C VAL A 74 -2.08 22.11 -5.33
N LYS A 75 -1.03 21.35 -5.00
CA LYS A 75 0.37 21.78 -5.12
C LYS A 75 1.16 20.74 -5.93
N LEU A 76 1.95 21.21 -6.89
CA LEU A 76 2.81 20.37 -7.71
C LEU A 76 4.24 20.41 -7.17
N TYR A 77 4.92 19.26 -7.14
CA TYR A 77 6.29 19.12 -6.65
C TYR A 77 7.23 18.64 -7.75
N ASP A 78 8.53 18.95 -7.60
CA ASP A 78 9.57 18.45 -8.48
C ASP A 78 9.62 16.91 -8.46
N PRO A 79 9.37 16.23 -9.60
CA PRO A 79 9.40 14.77 -9.69
C PRO A 79 10.73 14.14 -9.25
N GLU A 80 11.87 14.83 -9.41
CA GLU A 80 13.18 14.26 -9.07
C GLU A 80 13.34 13.98 -7.57
N LEU A 81 12.65 14.73 -6.71
CA LEU A 81 12.64 14.48 -5.26
C LEU A 81 12.12 13.07 -4.91
N PHE A 82 11.27 12.51 -5.77
CA PHE A 82 10.55 11.26 -5.52
C PHE A 82 11.09 10.07 -6.33
N ARG A 83 12.15 10.27 -7.12
CA ARG A 83 12.73 9.25 -8.01
C ARG A 83 13.07 7.92 -7.31
N THR A 84 13.50 7.99 -6.05
CA THR A 84 13.83 6.81 -5.23
C THR A 84 12.62 5.97 -4.79
N MET A 85 11.41 6.46 -5.01
CA MET A 85 10.14 5.81 -4.64
C MET A 85 9.42 5.19 -5.84
N THR A 86 10.02 5.29 -7.02
CA THR A 86 9.52 4.71 -8.27
C THR A 86 10.51 3.71 -8.84
N PRO A 87 10.09 2.77 -9.71
CA PRO A 87 11.01 1.89 -10.42
C PRO A 87 12.09 2.67 -11.18
N MET A 88 13.31 2.11 -11.31
CA MET A 88 14.42 2.78 -12.03
C MET A 88 14.07 3.17 -13.48
N LYS A 89 13.18 2.38 -14.09
CA LYS A 89 12.57 2.52 -15.43
C LYS A 89 11.59 3.67 -15.60
N ALA A 90 11.09 4.23 -14.50
CA ALA A 90 9.86 4.99 -14.52
C ALA A 90 10.08 6.44 -14.94
N GLU A 91 9.23 6.91 -15.84
CA GLU A 91 9.04 8.33 -16.11
C GLU A 91 7.98 8.85 -15.13
N ILE A 92 8.36 9.76 -14.23
CA ILE A 92 7.39 10.39 -13.33
C ILE A 92 6.75 11.54 -14.09
N LEU A 93 5.44 11.47 -14.26
CA LEU A 93 4.64 12.44 -14.99
C LEU A 93 4.28 13.63 -14.10
N GLU A 94 3.88 13.36 -12.86
CA GLU A 94 3.41 14.38 -11.94
C GLU A 94 3.57 13.91 -10.48
N VAL A 95 3.86 14.87 -9.59
CA VAL A 95 3.75 14.67 -8.14
C VAL A 95 2.87 15.75 -7.56
N THR A 96 1.73 15.34 -7.00
CA THR A 96 0.66 16.26 -6.61
C THR A 96 0.26 16.06 -5.16
N LEU A 97 0.36 17.12 -4.37
CA LEU A 97 -0.22 17.17 -3.03
C LEU A 97 -1.61 17.78 -3.11
N THR A 98 -2.59 17.08 -2.57
CA THR A 98 -3.98 17.54 -2.45
C THR A 98 -4.36 17.68 -0.99
N ASP A 99 -4.87 18.87 -0.61
CA ASP A 99 -5.34 19.20 0.74
C ASP A 99 -6.89 19.22 0.83
N PHE A 100 -7.59 18.59 -0.11
CA PHE A 100 -9.05 18.43 -0.09
C PHE A 100 -9.49 17.19 0.69
N GLY A 101 -10.00 17.39 1.91
CA GLY A 101 -10.42 16.29 2.80
C GLY A 101 -9.24 15.69 3.56
N VAL A 102 -8.88 14.44 3.27
CA VAL A 102 -7.67 13.83 3.83
C VAL A 102 -6.48 14.21 2.95
N ARG A 103 -5.54 14.97 3.53
CA ARG A 103 -4.30 15.36 2.86
C ARG A 103 -3.61 14.15 2.26
N SER A 104 -3.24 14.24 0.98
CA SER A 104 -2.63 13.13 0.24
C SER A 104 -1.60 13.61 -0.77
N LEU A 105 -0.59 12.77 -1.03
CA LEU A 105 0.37 12.96 -2.12
C LEU A 105 0.21 11.83 -3.13
N ALA A 106 -0.03 12.17 -4.39
CA ALA A 106 -0.02 11.25 -5.51
C ALA A 106 1.30 11.36 -6.28
N ILE A 107 1.91 10.22 -6.62
CA ILE A 107 3.01 10.09 -7.56
C ILE A 107 2.47 9.34 -8.78
N ASP A 108 2.39 10.02 -9.92
CA ASP A 108 1.95 9.47 -11.19
C ASP A 108 3.16 9.17 -12.07
N TYR A 109 3.31 7.93 -12.50
CA TYR A 109 4.45 7.52 -13.32
C TYR A 109 4.08 6.46 -14.36
N PHE A 110 4.92 6.38 -15.39
CA PHE A 110 4.78 5.45 -16.49
C PHE A 110 5.99 4.52 -16.60
N THR A 111 5.73 3.25 -16.88
CA THR A 111 6.73 2.24 -17.27
C THR A 111 6.27 1.55 -18.56
N PRO A 112 7.11 0.75 -19.24
CA PRO A 112 6.68 -0.03 -20.40
C PRO A 112 5.48 -0.95 -20.12
N GLU A 113 5.32 -1.37 -18.87
CA GLU A 113 4.20 -2.19 -18.42
C GLU A 113 2.90 -1.39 -18.31
N GLY A 114 2.92 -0.08 -18.05
CA GLY A 114 1.71 0.73 -17.91
C GLY A 114 1.87 1.98 -17.06
N ARG A 115 0.75 2.67 -16.85
CA ARG A 115 0.68 3.84 -15.96
C ARG A 115 0.35 3.40 -14.55
N THR A 116 1.06 3.94 -13.57
CA THR A 116 0.82 3.69 -12.16
C THR A 116 0.65 5.00 -11.39
N ILE A 117 -0.36 5.06 -10.54
CA ILE A 117 -0.57 6.16 -9.60
C ILE A 117 -0.48 5.59 -8.20
N VAL A 118 0.45 6.08 -7.39
CA VAL A 118 0.56 5.75 -5.97
C VAL A 118 0.14 6.96 -5.15
N THR A 119 -0.86 6.78 -4.28
CA THR A 119 -1.37 7.83 -3.40
C THR A 119 -1.10 7.49 -1.95
N TYR A 120 -0.35 8.37 -1.28
CA TYR A 120 -0.05 8.33 0.14
C TYR A 120 -0.99 9.28 0.87
N PHE A 121 -1.69 8.81 1.91
CA PHE A 121 -2.60 9.63 2.70
C PHE A 121 -1.99 9.95 4.05
N GLU A 122 -2.17 11.15 4.59
CA GLU A 122 -1.58 11.57 5.87
C GLU A 122 -2.00 10.67 7.05
N ASN A 123 -3.14 9.97 6.93
CA ASN A 123 -3.61 8.97 7.90
C ASN A 123 -2.92 7.59 7.82
N GLY A 124 -1.91 7.43 6.97
CA GLY A 124 -1.13 6.20 6.83
C GLY A 124 -1.64 5.21 5.79
N ARG A 125 -2.79 5.47 5.15
CA ARG A 125 -3.28 4.63 4.06
C ARG A 125 -2.42 4.85 2.80
N VAL A 126 -2.30 3.80 2.00
CA VAL A 126 -1.66 3.83 0.69
C VAL A 126 -2.58 3.19 -0.33
N HIS A 127 -2.81 3.89 -1.44
CA HIS A 127 -3.51 3.36 -2.60
C HIS A 127 -2.54 3.26 -3.77
N LYS A 128 -2.70 2.23 -4.59
CA LYS A 128 -1.93 2.08 -5.83
C LYS A 128 -2.86 1.61 -6.93
N THR A 129 -2.89 2.35 -8.02
CA THR A 129 -3.63 1.99 -9.23
C THR A 129 -2.66 1.76 -10.35
N PHE A 130 -2.75 0.61 -11.00
CA PHE A 130 -2.05 0.30 -12.24
C PHE A 130 -3.06 0.22 -13.38
N ARG A 131 -2.71 0.81 -14.52
CA ARG A 131 -3.50 0.80 -15.75
C ARG A 131 -2.65 0.29 -16.89
N GLU A 132 -3.16 -0.73 -17.58
CA GLU A 132 -2.50 -1.33 -18.74
C GLU A 132 -2.40 -0.31 -19.90
N PRO A 133 -1.36 -0.37 -20.77
CA PRO A 133 -1.15 0.62 -21.82
C PRO A 133 -2.29 0.69 -22.83
N ASP A 134 -2.93 -0.44 -23.12
CA ASP A 134 -4.09 -0.50 -24.02
C ASP A 134 -5.39 -0.02 -23.37
N CYS A 135 -5.32 0.35 -22.08
CA CYS A 135 -6.43 0.85 -21.29
C CYS A 135 -7.62 -0.11 -21.17
N SER A 136 -7.43 -1.41 -21.40
CA SER A 136 -8.52 -2.39 -21.33
C SER A 136 -9.02 -2.61 -19.90
N TRP A 137 -8.15 -2.54 -18.91
CA TRP A 137 -8.50 -2.62 -17.49
C TRP A 137 -7.58 -1.77 -16.59
N ALA A 138 -8.03 -1.59 -15.36
CA ALA A 138 -7.24 -1.04 -14.26
C ALA A 138 -7.33 -1.94 -13.03
N LEU A 139 -6.23 -2.05 -12.28
CA LEU A 139 -6.19 -2.68 -10.97
C LEU A 139 -5.90 -1.64 -9.92
N THR A 140 -6.66 -1.69 -8.84
CA THR A 140 -6.47 -0.79 -7.70
C THR A 140 -6.29 -1.61 -6.44
N ASN A 141 -5.26 -1.30 -5.66
CA ASN A 141 -5.06 -1.78 -4.31
C ASN A 141 -5.38 -0.64 -3.34
N GLU A 142 -6.51 -0.75 -2.62
CA GLU A 142 -6.94 0.18 -1.60
C GLU A 142 -6.64 -0.39 -0.21
N ASP A 143 -5.45 -0.11 0.31
CA ASP A 143 -5.01 -0.57 1.64
C ASP A 143 -5.05 -2.11 1.84
N GLY A 144 -4.67 -2.84 0.80
CA GLY A 144 -4.60 -4.30 0.79
C GLY A 144 -5.78 -4.97 0.10
N GLU A 145 -6.86 -4.23 -0.20
CA GLU A 145 -7.97 -4.73 -1.00
C GLU A 145 -7.72 -4.47 -2.48
N ILE A 146 -7.53 -5.54 -3.26
CA ILE A 146 -7.32 -5.43 -4.71
C ILE A 146 -8.65 -5.56 -5.46
N ARG A 147 -8.89 -4.64 -6.41
CA ARG A 147 -10.07 -4.63 -7.28
C ARG A 147 -9.63 -4.46 -8.73
N GLN A 148 -10.29 -5.19 -9.63
CA GLN A 148 -10.16 -5.02 -11.08
C GLN A 148 -11.35 -4.26 -11.64
N ILE A 149 -11.08 -3.32 -12.54
CA ILE A 149 -12.08 -2.52 -13.24
C ILE A 149 -11.86 -2.76 -14.74
N ASP A 150 -12.83 -3.39 -15.39
CA ASP A 150 -12.90 -3.44 -16.84
C ASP A 150 -13.31 -2.05 -17.34
N MET A 151 -12.47 -1.46 -18.20
CA MET A 151 -12.70 -0.11 -18.72
C MET A 151 -13.59 -0.09 -19.97
N GLN A 152 -13.74 -1.22 -20.67
CA GLN A 152 -14.53 -1.35 -21.89
C GLN A 152 -16.01 -1.69 -21.59
N ALA A 153 -16.28 -2.32 -20.44
CA ALA A 153 -17.64 -2.70 -20.03
C ALA A 153 -18.60 -1.50 -19.74
N LYS A 154 -18.11 -0.25 -19.69
CA LYS A 154 -18.94 0.94 -19.46
C LYS A 154 -19.60 1.53 -20.71
N GLU A 155 -19.30 1.00 -21.89
CA GLU A 155 -19.83 1.51 -23.16
C GLU A 155 -20.92 0.62 -23.80
N SER A 156 -21.42 -0.40 -23.10
CA SER A 156 -22.49 -1.30 -23.57
C SER A 156 -23.82 -1.14 -22.83
#